data_AF-A0A6G1D7T3-F1
#
_entry.id   AF-A0A6G1D7T3-F1
#
_cell.length_a   1.000
_cell.length_b   1.000
_cell.length_c   1.000
_cell.angle_alpha   90.00
_cell.angle_beta   90.00
_cell.angle_gamma   90.00
#
_symmetry.space_group_name_H-M   'P 1'
#
loop_
_entity.id
_entity.type
_entity.pdbx_description
1 polymer ?
#
loop_
_entity_poly.entity_id
_entity_poly.type
_entity_poly.pdbx_seq_one_letter_code
_entity_poly.pdbx_strand_id
1 'polypeptide(L)'
;MSAVATLRPTEPLPLPSGLSLAPRLKLLLTFIRADLSVRPVDEWQLKSTLLAFLRNPPLSLPALPDSDLSLRSLPDLHKRRRDEPIASGVLHVRDLSFLRPRSRKGDEEAEVMTPEQAEENYFQWRSSLVDKLAGIELNLEGVKFRMSVEIPPSDDFRAMKKSWENFYASELLSSRNPVRKIAKRPDTIVVRGVPSRWFAETRISSKASTLVTHTIFSAFGKIRNLNISSDDEWGAKQDGTNKDIISGLNCKVWVQFENYDDFNCAMKALCGRSLEKEGSRLKVDYEVNWDREGFFRNAQYKPVRSNLEERDSSAHGRKKHYTSRIDSDHRKRFRD
;
A
#
# COMPACT_ATOMS: atom_id res chain seq x y z
N MET A 1 19.61 -19.50 -3.07
CA MET A 1 18.18 -19.21 -2.81
C MET A 1 18.12 -18.20 -1.68
N SER A 2 17.38 -17.10 -1.85
CA SER A 2 17.26 -16.06 -0.82
C SER A 2 16.42 -16.58 0.35
N ALA A 3 16.81 -16.29 1.60
CA ALA A 3 16.07 -16.66 2.82
C ALA A 3 14.61 -16.14 2.83
N VAL A 4 14.33 -15.12 2.02
CA VAL A 4 12.99 -14.55 1.81
C VAL A 4 12.04 -15.49 1.08
N ALA A 5 12.56 -16.39 0.22
CA ALA A 5 11.74 -17.28 -0.60
C ALA A 5 11.01 -18.38 0.21
N THR A 6 11.58 -18.77 1.36
CA THR A 6 11.06 -19.82 2.25
C THR A 6 10.31 -19.27 3.45
N LEU A 7 10.12 -17.94 3.53
CA LEU A 7 9.53 -17.27 4.69
C LEU A 7 8.04 -17.59 4.82
N ARG A 8 7.64 -18.13 5.97
CA ARG A 8 6.22 -18.42 6.24
C ARG A 8 5.42 -17.13 6.51
N PRO A 9 4.11 -17.08 6.19
CA PRO A 9 3.26 -15.90 6.45
C PRO A 9 3.22 -15.46 7.92
N THR A 10 3.45 -16.40 8.84
CA THR A 10 3.37 -16.19 10.30
C THR A 10 4.73 -15.89 10.95
N GLU A 11 5.81 -15.85 10.16
CA GLU A 11 7.16 -15.60 10.64
C GLU A 11 7.59 -14.15 10.36
N PRO A 12 8.23 -13.48 11.34
CA PRO A 12 8.81 -12.17 11.12
C PRO A 12 10.08 -12.25 10.28
N LEU A 13 10.34 -11.21 9.49
CA LEU A 13 11.57 -11.10 8.70
C LEU A 13 12.45 -9.99 9.29
N PRO A 14 13.65 -10.29 9.83
CA PRO A 14 14.59 -9.25 10.21
C PRO A 14 15.11 -8.52 8.97
N LEU A 15 15.17 -7.19 9.05
CA LEU A 15 15.73 -6.31 8.04
C LEU A 15 16.96 -5.58 8.62
N PRO A 16 17.85 -5.07 7.76
CA PRO A 16 18.93 -4.19 8.19
C PRO A 16 18.44 -2.96 8.95
N SER A 17 19.36 -2.29 9.64
CA SER A 17 19.10 -1.03 10.38
C SER A 17 18.11 -1.16 11.55
N GLY A 18 18.03 -2.36 12.15
CA GLY A 18 17.17 -2.62 13.32
C GLY A 18 15.68 -2.57 12.97
N LEU A 19 15.32 -2.89 11.72
CA LEU A 19 13.93 -3.01 11.29
C LEU A 19 13.54 -4.48 11.19
N SER A 20 12.25 -4.77 11.29
CA SER A 20 11.71 -6.09 11.01
C SER A 20 10.33 -5.98 10.38
N LEU A 21 9.97 -6.96 9.56
CA LEU A 21 8.61 -7.13 9.09
C LEU A 21 7.89 -8.08 10.03
N ALA A 22 6.97 -7.55 10.83
CA ALA A 22 6.13 -8.33 11.71
C ALA A 22 4.87 -8.81 10.95
N PRO A 23 4.51 -10.09 11.04
CA PRO A 23 3.34 -10.63 10.36
C PRO A 23 2.04 -10.08 10.95
N ARG A 24 1.06 -9.80 10.09
CA ARG A 24 -0.28 -9.33 10.49
C ARG A 24 -1.33 -9.67 9.45
N LEU A 25 -2.58 -9.76 9.89
CA LEU A 25 -3.74 -9.70 9.01
C LEU A 25 -4.44 -8.36 9.23
N LYS A 26 -4.65 -7.60 8.16
CA LYS A 26 -5.48 -6.39 8.18
C LYS A 26 -6.81 -6.69 7.50
N LEU A 27 -7.90 -6.32 8.18
CA LEU A 27 -9.26 -6.41 7.67
C LEU A 27 -9.87 -5.01 7.67
N LEU A 28 -10.49 -4.64 6.56
CA LEU A 28 -11.31 -3.45 6.43
C LEU A 28 -12.74 -3.83 6.76
N LEU A 29 -13.30 -3.17 7.77
CA LEU A 29 -14.64 -3.39 8.24
C LEU A 29 -15.52 -2.25 7.73
N THR A 30 -16.67 -2.60 7.18
CA THR A 30 -17.66 -1.62 6.74
C THR A 30 -19.01 -1.97 7.37
N PHE A 31 -19.66 -0.98 7.96
CA PHE A 31 -20.93 -1.16 8.66
C PHE A 31 -22.03 -0.47 7.88
N ILE A 32 -23.10 -1.21 7.58
CA ILE A 32 -24.28 -0.75 6.85
C ILE A 32 -25.50 -0.93 7.78
N ARG A 33 -26.47 -0.03 7.70
CA ARG A 33 -27.71 -0.17 8.50
C ARG A 33 -28.57 -1.31 7.96
N ALA A 34 -29.01 -2.18 8.85
CA ALA A 34 -30.02 -3.19 8.53
C ALA A 34 -31.45 -2.68 8.82
N ASP A 35 -31.59 -1.75 9.77
CA ASP A 35 -32.86 -1.18 10.21
C ASP A 35 -33.13 0.24 9.65
N LEU A 36 -34.32 0.79 9.96
CA LEU A 36 -34.78 2.10 9.50
C LEU A 36 -34.35 3.26 10.43
N SER A 37 -33.63 2.98 11.52
CA SER A 37 -33.23 3.98 12.51
C SER A 37 -32.17 4.92 11.94
N VAL A 38 -32.34 6.23 12.18
CA VAL A 38 -31.36 7.26 11.81
C VAL A 38 -30.51 7.69 13.02
N ARG A 39 -30.52 6.91 14.10
CA ARG A 39 -29.75 7.22 15.31
C ARG A 39 -28.25 7.31 14.99
N PRO A 40 -27.53 8.24 15.65
CA PRO A 40 -26.08 8.29 15.55
C PRO A 40 -25.49 6.98 16.09
N VAL A 41 -24.36 6.57 15.52
CA VAL A 41 -23.63 5.39 15.96
C VAL A 41 -22.69 5.80 17.08
N ASP A 42 -22.83 5.21 18.26
CA ASP A 42 -21.83 5.33 19.32
C ASP A 42 -20.62 4.47 18.96
N GLU A 43 -19.50 5.13 18.61
CA GLU A 43 -18.26 4.47 18.22
C GLU A 43 -17.67 3.61 19.34
N TRP A 44 -17.77 4.07 20.59
CA TRP A 44 -17.21 3.37 21.73
C TRP A 44 -18.00 2.10 22.05
N GLN A 45 -19.33 2.18 22.00
CA GLN A 45 -20.18 1.01 22.18
C GLN A 45 -20.00 0.00 21.05
N LEU A 46 -19.97 0.45 19.79
CA LEU A 46 -19.72 -0.43 18.64
C LEU A 46 -18.37 -1.13 18.77
N LYS A 47 -17.33 -0.39 19.17
CA LYS A 47 -16.00 -0.93 19.41
C LYS A 47 -16.00 -1.98 20.51
N SER A 48 -16.63 -1.68 21.64
CA SER A 48 -16.67 -2.56 22.81
C SER A 48 -17.43 -3.86 22.52
N THR A 49 -18.59 -3.77 21.87
CA THR A 49 -19.38 -4.96 21.48
C THR A 49 -18.62 -5.81 20.46
N LEU A 50 -17.97 -5.19 19.48
CA LEU A 50 -17.19 -5.92 18.49
C LEU A 50 -15.98 -6.61 19.12
N LEU A 51 -15.27 -5.94 20.03
CA LEU A 51 -14.16 -6.57 20.76
C LEU A 51 -14.63 -7.74 21.62
N ALA A 52 -15.76 -7.60 22.30
CA ALA A 52 -16.35 -8.70 23.06
C ALA A 52 -16.68 -9.89 22.14
N PHE A 53 -17.25 -9.64 20.95
CA PHE A 53 -17.53 -10.67 19.96
C PHE A 53 -16.26 -11.35 19.42
N LEU A 54 -15.22 -10.57 19.11
CA LEU A 54 -13.94 -11.09 18.58
C LEU A 54 -13.18 -11.94 19.62
N ARG A 55 -13.26 -11.58 20.91
CA ARG A 55 -12.59 -12.29 22.00
C ARG A 55 -13.32 -13.57 22.41
N ASN A 56 -14.65 -13.57 22.34
CA ASN A 56 -15.48 -14.71 22.72
C ASN A 56 -15.63 -15.73 21.57
N PRO A 57 -15.98 -16.99 21.87
CA PRO A 57 -16.35 -17.95 20.83
C PRO A 57 -17.52 -17.39 20.00
N PRO A 58 -17.49 -17.54 18.66
CA PRO A 58 -16.81 -18.60 17.89
C PRO A 58 -15.45 -18.24 17.27
N LEU A 59 -14.93 -17.03 17.51
CA LEU A 59 -13.70 -16.53 16.88
C LEU A 59 -12.45 -16.68 17.74
N SER A 60 -12.61 -16.58 19.07
CA SER A 60 -11.56 -16.85 20.06
C SER A 60 -10.22 -16.21 19.67
N LEU A 61 -10.20 -14.88 19.50
CA LEU A 61 -8.98 -14.07 19.34
C LEU A 61 -8.61 -13.42 20.69
N PRO A 62 -8.22 -14.19 21.73
CA PRO A 62 -8.11 -13.70 23.11
C PRO A 62 -7.00 -12.66 23.30
N ALA A 63 -6.00 -12.62 22.42
CA ALA A 63 -4.86 -11.71 22.52
C ALA A 63 -5.08 -10.36 21.81
N LEU A 64 -6.28 -10.06 21.30
CA LEU A 64 -6.54 -8.83 20.54
C LEU A 64 -6.56 -7.58 21.45
N PRO A 65 -5.58 -6.66 21.34
CA PRO A 65 -5.56 -5.40 22.08
C PRO A 65 -6.60 -4.42 21.54
N ASP A 66 -7.10 -3.51 22.38
CA ASP A 66 -8.06 -2.48 21.97
C ASP A 66 -7.49 -1.52 20.91
N SER A 67 -6.17 -1.37 20.85
CA SER A 67 -5.48 -0.53 19.85
C SER A 67 -5.50 -1.12 18.44
N ASP A 68 -5.71 -2.43 18.32
CA ASP A 68 -5.66 -3.13 17.04
C ASP A 68 -7.00 -3.06 16.29
N LEU A 69 -8.05 -2.54 16.94
CA LEU A 69 -9.33 -2.19 16.34
C LEU A 69 -9.53 -0.66 16.36
N SER A 70 -9.58 -0.06 15.18
CA SER A 70 -10.01 1.32 14.99
C SER A 70 -11.37 1.34 14.29
N LEU A 71 -12.32 2.08 14.83
CA LEU A 71 -13.64 2.31 14.24
C LEU A 71 -13.86 3.81 14.13
N ARG A 72 -14.57 4.23 13.08
CA ARG A 72 -14.95 5.62 12.85
C ARG A 72 -16.34 5.68 12.25
N SER A 73 -17.18 6.54 12.81
CA SER A 73 -18.45 6.91 12.20
C SER A 73 -18.20 7.83 11.01
N LEU A 74 -18.99 7.65 9.96
CA LEU A 74 -18.91 8.50 8.78
C LEU A 74 -19.82 9.73 8.97
N PRO A 75 -19.38 10.92 8.53
CA PRO A 75 -20.18 12.13 8.66
C PRO A 75 -21.43 12.07 7.78
N ASP A 76 -22.36 12.99 8.06
CA ASP A 76 -23.60 13.20 7.30
C ASP A 76 -24.53 11.96 7.23
N LEU A 77 -24.70 11.23 8.34
CA LEU A 77 -25.56 10.03 8.42
C LEU A 77 -27.01 10.25 7.92
N HIS A 78 -27.52 11.48 7.98
CA HIS A 78 -28.88 11.83 7.52
C HIS A 78 -29.00 11.99 6.01
N LYS A 79 -27.89 12.23 5.29
CA LYS A 79 -27.86 12.36 3.82
C LYS A 79 -27.56 11.04 3.12
N ARG A 80 -27.16 10.02 3.88
CA ARG A 80 -26.73 8.72 3.36
C ARG A 80 -27.92 7.84 3.00
N ARG A 81 -27.77 7.10 1.91
CA ARG A 81 -28.74 6.09 1.48
C ARG A 81 -28.67 4.85 2.38
N ARG A 82 -29.70 4.01 2.34
CA ARG A 82 -29.79 2.79 3.18
C ARG A 82 -28.59 1.85 2.98
N ASP A 83 -28.16 1.69 1.75
CA ASP A 83 -27.07 0.77 1.38
C ASP A 83 -25.68 1.41 1.52
N GLU A 84 -25.62 2.67 1.95
CA GLU A 84 -24.36 3.36 2.14
C GLU A 84 -23.76 3.04 3.53
N PRO A 85 -22.43 2.98 3.61
CA PRO A 85 -21.76 2.72 4.86
C PRO A 85 -21.98 3.87 5.84
N ILE A 86 -22.18 3.55 7.10
CA ILE A 86 -22.35 4.51 8.19
C ILE A 86 -21.15 4.59 9.11
N ALA A 87 -20.33 3.55 9.13
CA ALA A 87 -19.08 3.50 9.86
C ALA A 87 -18.10 2.62 9.08
N SER A 88 -16.82 2.91 9.26
CA SER A 88 -15.72 2.11 8.74
C SER A 88 -14.76 1.78 9.87
N GLY A 89 -14.03 0.69 9.71
CA GLY A 89 -13.09 0.23 10.71
C GLY A 89 -11.92 -0.50 10.10
N VAL A 90 -10.85 -0.60 10.87
CA VAL A 90 -9.69 -1.43 10.54
C VAL A 90 -9.39 -2.32 11.72
N LEU A 91 -9.35 -3.63 11.47
CA LEU A 91 -8.96 -4.65 12.43
C LEU A 91 -7.60 -5.22 12.04
N HIS A 92 -6.68 -5.24 13.01
CA HIS A 92 -5.37 -5.87 12.88
C HIS A 92 -5.32 -7.13 13.75
N VAL A 93 -5.04 -8.28 13.15
CA VAL A 93 -4.72 -9.51 13.89
C VAL A 93 -3.22 -9.72 13.79
N ARG A 94 -2.50 -9.47 14.89
CA ARG A 94 -1.03 -9.51 14.95
C ARG A 94 -0.50 -10.79 15.58
N ASP A 95 -1.25 -11.38 16.51
CA ASP A 95 -0.92 -12.69 17.04
C ASP A 95 -1.40 -13.75 16.04
N LEU A 96 -0.45 -14.37 15.35
CA LEU A 96 -0.67 -15.50 14.44
C LEU A 96 0.06 -16.76 14.94
N SER A 97 0.47 -16.76 16.22
CA SER A 97 1.26 -17.85 16.80
C SER A 97 0.47 -19.16 16.89
N PHE A 98 -0.85 -19.09 17.02
CA PHE A 98 -1.74 -20.26 17.06
C PHE A 98 -1.83 -21.01 15.74
N LEU A 99 -1.42 -20.40 14.62
CA LEU A 99 -1.32 -21.06 13.31
C LEU A 99 0.01 -21.78 13.11
N ARG A 100 0.98 -21.59 14.02
CA ARG A 100 2.24 -22.30 13.96
C ARG A 100 2.03 -23.74 14.42
N PRO A 101 2.72 -24.73 13.80
CA PRO A 101 2.66 -26.11 14.26
C PRO A 101 3.04 -26.17 15.74
N ARG A 102 2.17 -26.76 16.58
CA ARG A 102 2.55 -27.09 17.95
C ARG A 102 3.49 -28.28 17.91
N SER A 103 4.77 -28.06 18.20
CA SER A 103 5.64 -29.15 18.63
C SER A 103 5.07 -29.65 19.97
N ARG A 104 4.35 -30.77 19.96
CA ARG A 104 4.03 -31.48 21.19
C ARG A 104 5.37 -31.99 21.72
N LYS A 105 5.77 -31.48 22.89
CA LYS A 105 6.89 -32.02 23.67
C LYS A 105 6.57 -33.50 23.96
N GLY A 106 7.18 -34.43 23.21
CA GLY A 106 7.05 -35.86 23.46
C GLY A 106 7.04 -36.77 22.23
N ASP A 107 6.72 -36.27 21.03
CA ASP A 107 6.71 -37.09 19.82
C ASP A 107 7.94 -36.73 18.96
N GLU A 108 8.81 -37.71 18.70
CA GLU A 108 10.08 -37.54 17.96
C GLU A 108 9.89 -37.20 16.47
N GLU A 109 8.66 -37.08 16.00
CA GLU A 109 8.32 -36.59 14.67
C GLU A 109 7.29 -35.47 14.79
N ALA A 110 7.73 -34.27 15.17
CA ALA A 110 6.92 -33.08 14.91
C ALA A 110 6.68 -33.03 13.40
N GLU A 111 5.44 -33.24 12.93
CA GLU A 111 5.07 -33.12 11.52
C GLU A 111 5.66 -31.81 10.98
N VAL A 112 6.73 -31.93 10.18
CA VAL A 112 7.44 -30.79 9.60
C VAL A 112 6.54 -30.26 8.50
N MET A 113 5.58 -29.42 8.87
CA MET A 113 4.68 -28.77 7.93
C MET A 113 5.52 -27.99 6.92
N THR A 114 5.35 -28.34 5.63
CA THR A 114 6.07 -27.66 4.55
C THR A 114 5.63 -26.19 4.49
N PRO A 115 6.47 -25.29 3.95
CA PRO A 115 6.10 -23.88 3.80
C PRO A 115 4.78 -23.69 3.03
N GLU A 116 4.53 -24.53 2.03
CA GLU A 116 3.32 -24.52 1.21
C GLU A 116 2.07 -24.93 2.00
N GLN A 117 2.17 -25.96 2.84
CA GLN A 117 1.08 -26.37 3.74
C GLN A 117 0.77 -25.28 4.78
N ALA A 118 1.81 -24.64 5.34
CA ALA A 118 1.63 -23.54 6.28
C ALA A 118 0.95 -22.32 5.63
N GLU A 119 1.29 -22.04 4.36
CA GLU A 119 0.62 -21.03 3.57
C GLU A 119 -0.85 -21.37 3.34
N GLU A 120 -1.15 -22.58 2.88
CA GLU A 120 -2.53 -22.98 2.61
C GLU A 120 -3.40 -22.98 3.87
N ASN A 121 -2.86 -23.47 4.99
CA ASN A 121 -3.53 -23.39 6.30
C ASN A 121 -3.83 -21.95 6.70
N TYR A 122 -2.86 -21.03 6.51
CA TYR A 122 -3.08 -19.60 6.75
C TYR A 122 -4.19 -19.04 5.85
N PHE A 123 -4.20 -19.38 4.56
CA PHE A 123 -5.22 -18.92 3.63
C PHE A 123 -6.62 -19.44 3.99
N GLN A 124 -6.74 -20.72 4.34
CA GLN A 124 -8.00 -21.32 4.77
C GLN A 124 -8.54 -20.68 6.05
N TRP A 125 -7.67 -20.50 7.05
CA TRP A 125 -8.04 -19.80 8.28
C TRP A 125 -8.47 -18.36 8.00
N ARG A 126 -7.71 -17.63 7.17
CA ARG A 126 -8.00 -16.25 6.78
C ARG A 126 -9.36 -16.13 6.10
N SER A 127 -9.65 -17.00 5.14
CA SER A 127 -10.95 -17.03 4.46
C SER A 127 -12.08 -17.37 5.42
N SER A 128 -11.90 -18.40 6.28
CA SER A 128 -12.88 -18.75 7.31
C SER A 128 -13.17 -17.59 8.27
N LEU A 129 -12.15 -16.82 8.65
CA LEU A 129 -12.32 -15.63 9.49
C LEU A 129 -13.14 -14.55 8.78
N VAL A 130 -12.86 -14.28 7.50
CA VAL A 130 -13.63 -13.32 6.70
C VAL A 130 -15.08 -13.79 6.57
N ASP A 131 -15.32 -15.06 6.26
CA ASP A 131 -16.68 -15.61 6.11
C ASP A 131 -17.48 -15.56 7.42
N LYS A 132 -16.82 -15.84 8.56
CA LYS A 132 -17.45 -15.74 9.88
C LYS A 132 -17.80 -14.31 10.24
N LEU A 133 -17.00 -13.33 9.83
CA LEU A 133 -17.22 -11.91 10.13
C LEU A 133 -18.18 -11.24 9.14
N ALA A 134 -18.16 -11.67 7.88
CA ALA A 134 -19.01 -11.13 6.84
C ALA A 134 -20.47 -11.52 7.07
N GLY A 135 -21.36 -10.52 7.05
CA GLY A 135 -22.79 -10.75 7.20
C GLY A 135 -23.28 -10.89 8.64
N ILE A 136 -22.42 -10.67 9.64
CA ILE A 136 -22.88 -10.56 11.03
C ILE A 136 -23.81 -9.35 11.15
N GLU A 137 -24.97 -9.58 11.76
CA GLU A 137 -25.87 -8.54 12.23
C GLU A 137 -25.57 -8.21 13.70
N LEU A 138 -25.01 -7.04 13.96
CA LEU A 138 -24.79 -6.53 15.31
C LEU A 138 -26.02 -5.72 15.73
N ASN A 139 -26.57 -6.03 16.90
CA ASN A 139 -27.65 -5.25 17.51
C ASN A 139 -27.10 -4.40 18.65
N LEU A 140 -27.11 -3.07 18.50
CA LEU A 140 -26.74 -2.12 19.55
C LEU A 140 -27.96 -1.27 19.89
N GLU A 141 -28.47 -1.42 21.12
CA GLU A 141 -29.60 -0.62 21.65
C GLU A 141 -30.84 -0.60 20.74
N GLY A 142 -31.09 -1.69 20.00
CA GLY A 142 -32.22 -1.82 19.08
C GLY A 142 -31.92 -1.38 17.64
N VAL A 143 -30.71 -0.89 17.35
CA VAL A 143 -30.25 -0.59 15.99
C VAL A 143 -29.45 -1.77 15.47
N LYS A 144 -29.79 -2.24 14.26
CA LYS A 144 -29.14 -3.40 13.64
C LYS A 144 -28.17 -2.96 12.56
N PHE A 145 -26.95 -3.47 12.61
CA PHE A 145 -25.90 -3.19 11.64
C PHE A 145 -25.46 -4.47 10.98
N ARG A 146 -25.35 -4.46 9.65
CA ARG A 146 -24.71 -5.52 8.89
C ARG A 146 -23.25 -5.15 8.64
N MET A 147 -22.34 -6.05 8.98
CA MET A 147 -20.91 -5.87 8.74
C MET A 147 -20.48 -6.56 7.45
N SER A 148 -19.74 -5.84 6.59
CA SER A 148 -18.95 -6.43 5.51
C SER A 148 -17.46 -6.32 5.83
N VAL A 149 -16.70 -7.31 5.37
CA VAL A 149 -15.28 -7.44 5.65
C VAL A 149 -14.52 -7.64 4.36
N GLU A 150 -13.47 -6.85 4.16
CA GLU A 150 -12.61 -6.91 2.98
C GLU A 150 -11.14 -6.97 3.39
N ILE A 151 -10.35 -7.73 2.63
CA ILE A 151 -8.89 -7.73 2.78
C ILE A 151 -8.34 -6.66 1.84
N PRO A 152 -7.50 -5.72 2.33
CA PRO A 152 -6.86 -4.74 1.46
C PRO A 152 -6.10 -5.44 0.32
N PRO A 153 -6.20 -4.95 -0.93
CA PRO A 153 -5.44 -5.50 -2.04
C PRO A 153 -3.92 -5.53 -1.80
N SER A 154 -3.40 -4.61 -0.98
CA SER A 154 -1.99 -4.56 -0.56
C SER A 154 -1.54 -5.76 0.25
N ASP A 155 -2.48 -6.43 0.93
CA ASP A 155 -2.21 -7.51 1.88
C ASP A 155 -2.54 -8.89 1.28
N ASP A 156 -3.09 -8.94 0.06
CA ASP A 156 -3.34 -10.19 -0.67
C ASP A 156 -2.35 -10.38 -1.83
N PHE A 157 -1.27 -11.12 -1.55
CA PHE A 157 -0.26 -11.45 -2.54
C PHE A 157 -0.81 -12.30 -3.71
N ARG A 158 -1.72 -13.26 -3.48
CA ARG A 158 -2.26 -14.13 -4.55
C ARG A 158 -3.09 -13.29 -5.53
N ALA A 159 -3.97 -12.43 -5.00
CA ALA A 159 -4.78 -11.52 -5.80
C ALA A 159 -3.90 -10.51 -6.55
N MET A 160 -2.89 -9.95 -5.87
CA MET A 160 -1.98 -8.99 -6.49
C MET A 160 -1.15 -9.63 -7.61
N LYS A 161 -0.66 -10.86 -7.38
CA LYS A 161 0.07 -11.63 -8.38
C LYS A 161 -0.73 -11.85 -9.65
N LYS A 162 -1.97 -12.33 -9.48
CA LYS A 162 -2.92 -12.49 -10.58
C LYS A 162 -3.19 -11.15 -11.29
N SER A 163 -3.26 -10.05 -10.56
CA SER A 163 -3.49 -8.72 -11.14
C SER A 163 -2.37 -8.28 -12.09
N TRP A 164 -1.09 -8.43 -11.74
CA TRP A 164 -0.01 -8.04 -12.64
C TRP A 164 0.17 -9.05 -13.78
N GLU A 165 -0.04 -10.35 -13.55
CA GLU A 165 -0.02 -11.37 -14.61
C GLU A 165 -1.08 -11.08 -15.68
N ASN A 166 -2.31 -10.78 -15.26
CA ASN A 166 -3.39 -10.41 -16.17
C ASN A 166 -3.09 -9.12 -16.92
N PHE A 167 -2.50 -8.11 -16.26
CA PHE A 167 -2.14 -6.84 -16.89
C PHE A 167 -1.10 -7.04 -18.00
N TYR A 168 -0.03 -7.80 -17.75
CA TYR A 168 0.97 -8.02 -18.79
C TYR A 168 0.48 -8.97 -19.88
N ALA A 169 -0.40 -9.94 -19.55
CA ALA A 169 -1.07 -10.76 -20.56
C ALA A 169 -1.93 -9.91 -21.50
N SER A 170 -2.69 -8.93 -20.98
CA SER A 170 -3.52 -8.06 -21.79
C SER A 170 -2.69 -7.04 -22.59
N GLU A 171 -1.58 -6.54 -22.06
CA GLU A 171 -0.64 -5.70 -22.81
C GLU A 171 -0.03 -6.46 -24.01
N LEU A 172 0.30 -7.74 -23.84
CA LEU A 172 0.83 -8.57 -24.91
C LEU A 172 -0.17 -8.76 -26.05
N LEU A 173 -1.47 -8.90 -25.72
CA LEU A 173 -2.55 -9.03 -26.71
C LEU A 173 -2.88 -7.71 -27.41
N SER A 174 -2.75 -6.58 -26.71
CA SER A 174 -3.12 -5.26 -27.21
C SER A 174 -2.01 -4.58 -28.05
N SER A 175 -0.77 -5.06 -27.97
CA SER A 175 0.35 -4.43 -28.67
C SER A 175 0.45 -4.86 -30.13
N ARG A 176 0.12 -3.96 -31.06
CA ARG A 176 0.35 -4.13 -32.52
C ARG A 176 1.83 -4.19 -32.93
N ASN A 177 2.78 -3.94 -32.02
CA ASN A 177 4.20 -3.86 -32.34
C ASN A 177 4.97 -5.16 -31.98
N PRO A 178 5.55 -5.89 -32.95
CA PRO A 178 6.20 -7.18 -32.71
C PRO A 178 7.48 -7.11 -31.86
N VAL A 179 8.12 -5.94 -31.74
CA VAL A 179 9.35 -5.75 -30.95
C VAL A 179 9.09 -5.67 -29.44
N ARG A 180 7.84 -5.39 -29.01
CA ARG A 180 7.45 -5.35 -27.59
C ARG A 180 6.95 -6.70 -27.04
N LYS A 181 7.09 -7.79 -27.81
CA LYS A 181 6.60 -9.14 -27.50
C LYS A 181 7.49 -9.96 -26.55
N ILE A 182 8.54 -9.37 -25.98
CA ILE A 182 9.25 -10.01 -24.85
C ILE A 182 8.26 -10.00 -23.68
N ALA A 183 8.00 -11.17 -23.08
CA ALA A 183 7.10 -11.33 -21.94
C ALA A 183 7.46 -10.30 -20.85
N LYS A 184 6.72 -9.18 -20.83
CA LYS A 184 6.96 -8.13 -19.87
C LYS A 184 6.56 -8.66 -18.49
N ARG A 185 7.44 -8.45 -17.52
CA ARG A 185 7.20 -8.77 -16.12
C ARG A 185 7.36 -7.49 -15.30
N PRO A 186 6.64 -7.38 -14.17
CA PRO A 186 6.89 -6.30 -13.24
C PRO A 186 8.27 -6.50 -12.61
N ASP A 187 8.99 -5.41 -12.45
CA ASP A 187 10.31 -5.38 -11.82
C ASP A 187 10.38 -4.34 -10.69
N THR A 188 9.34 -3.51 -10.53
CA THR A 188 9.35 -2.34 -9.66
C THR A 188 8.23 -2.41 -8.62
N ILE A 189 8.61 -2.35 -7.35
CA ILE A 189 7.73 -2.29 -6.18
C ILE A 189 7.57 -0.83 -5.75
N VAL A 190 6.38 -0.48 -5.29
CA VAL A 190 6.05 0.82 -4.71
C VAL A 190 5.58 0.61 -3.28
N VAL A 191 6.29 1.17 -2.31
CA VAL A 191 5.94 1.13 -0.89
C VAL A 191 5.57 2.53 -0.43
N ARG A 192 4.39 2.68 0.18
CA ARG A 192 3.82 3.95 0.62
C ARG A 192 3.57 3.99 2.11
N GLY A 193 3.61 5.18 2.70
CA GLY A 193 3.26 5.38 4.11
C GLY A 193 4.32 4.98 5.13
N VAL A 194 5.57 4.80 4.70
CA VAL A 194 6.65 4.40 5.60
C VAL A 194 7.26 5.63 6.29
N PRO A 195 7.61 5.60 7.59
CA PRO A 195 8.12 6.79 8.27
C PRO A 195 9.51 7.18 7.75
N SER A 196 9.66 8.41 7.24
CA SER A 196 10.91 8.89 6.65
C SER A 196 12.11 8.77 7.60
N ARG A 197 11.87 8.98 8.91
CA ARG A 197 12.88 8.87 9.98
C ARG A 197 13.42 7.45 10.19
N TRP A 198 12.69 6.42 9.80
CA TRP A 198 13.17 5.04 9.93
C TRP A 198 14.18 4.68 8.84
N PHE A 199 14.16 5.44 7.75
CA PHE A 199 15.08 5.32 6.62
C PHE A 199 16.15 6.42 6.64
N ALA A 200 16.22 7.23 7.69
CA ALA A 200 17.21 8.29 7.83
C ALA A 200 18.56 7.73 8.34
N GLU A 201 19.66 8.33 7.90
CA GLU A 201 21.01 7.96 8.34
C GLU A 201 21.31 8.45 9.76
N THR A 202 20.83 9.65 10.09
CA THR A 202 20.95 10.21 11.44
C THR A 202 19.59 10.24 12.13
N ARG A 203 19.57 10.03 13.45
CA ARG A 203 18.34 10.00 14.26
C ARG A 203 17.53 11.31 14.25
N ILE A 204 18.14 12.40 13.79
CA ILE A 204 17.57 13.75 13.81
C ILE A 204 17.01 14.15 12.43
N SER A 205 17.40 13.46 11.35
CA SER A 205 16.92 13.78 10.01
C SER A 205 15.47 13.35 9.82
N SER A 206 14.66 14.25 9.28
CA SER A 206 13.30 13.97 8.80
C SER A 206 13.27 13.40 7.38
N LYS A 207 14.39 13.44 6.65
CA LYS A 207 14.51 12.94 5.28
C LYS A 207 15.06 11.52 5.28
N ALA A 208 14.40 10.66 4.51
CA ALA A 208 14.87 9.30 4.23
C ALA A 208 16.16 9.35 3.40
N SER A 209 17.14 8.53 3.78
CA SER A 209 18.42 8.38 3.09
C SER A 209 18.32 7.30 2.02
N THR A 210 18.80 7.62 0.82
CA THR A 210 18.90 6.65 -0.29
C THR A 210 19.77 5.46 0.10
N LEU A 211 20.87 5.70 0.81
CA LEU A 211 21.81 4.64 1.21
C LEU A 211 21.16 3.66 2.17
N VAL A 212 20.55 4.17 3.26
CA VAL A 212 19.87 3.33 4.27
C VAL A 212 18.72 2.55 3.64
N THR A 213 17.92 3.22 2.80
CA THR A 213 16.81 2.58 2.07
C THR A 213 17.31 1.48 1.13
N HIS A 214 18.38 1.74 0.40
CA HIS A 214 19.02 0.73 -0.44
C HIS A 214 19.48 -0.46 0.38
N THR A 215 20.15 -0.24 1.52
CA THR A 215 20.57 -1.33 2.42
C THR A 215 19.38 -2.15 2.91
N ILE A 216 18.30 -1.50 3.36
CA ILE A 216 17.09 -2.20 3.83
C ILE A 216 16.48 -3.06 2.73
N PHE A 217 16.24 -2.50 1.54
CA PHE A 217 15.61 -3.23 0.44
C PHE A 217 16.54 -4.25 -0.23
N SER A 218 17.86 -4.10 -0.09
CA SER A 218 18.82 -5.10 -0.59
C SER A 218 18.71 -6.44 0.13
N ALA A 219 18.08 -6.47 1.31
CA ALA A 219 17.74 -7.71 2.01
C ALA A 219 16.78 -8.60 1.21
N PHE A 220 15.99 -8.02 0.29
CA PHE A 220 15.06 -8.80 -0.54
C PHE A 220 15.68 -9.30 -1.85
N GLY A 221 16.76 -8.67 -2.32
CA GLY A 221 17.40 -9.02 -3.58
C GLY A 221 18.20 -7.86 -4.18
N LYS A 222 18.74 -8.06 -5.39
CA LYS A 222 19.61 -7.07 -6.01
C LYS A 222 18.81 -5.93 -6.65
N ILE A 223 19.07 -4.71 -6.20
CA ILE A 223 18.38 -3.50 -6.64
C ILE A 223 19.09 -2.93 -7.88
N ARG A 224 18.31 -2.61 -8.92
CA ARG A 224 18.77 -1.89 -10.12
C ARG A 224 18.65 -0.38 -9.94
N ASN A 225 17.48 0.09 -9.54
CA ASN A 225 17.21 1.53 -9.33
C ASN A 225 16.35 1.72 -8.07
N LEU A 226 16.56 2.84 -7.40
CA LEU A 226 15.84 3.22 -6.18
C LEU A 226 15.44 4.70 -6.27
N ASN A 227 14.20 5.02 -5.93
CA ASN A 227 13.73 6.40 -5.80
C ASN A 227 12.92 6.56 -4.51
N ILE A 228 13.07 7.73 -3.88
CA ILE A 228 12.37 8.08 -2.65
C ILE A 228 11.76 9.47 -2.85
N SER A 229 10.48 9.62 -2.53
CA SER A 229 9.79 10.91 -2.45
C SER A 229 9.06 11.06 -1.13
N SER A 230 8.66 12.28 -0.79
CA SER A 230 7.64 12.49 0.24
C SER A 230 6.32 11.87 -0.19
N ASP A 231 5.54 11.34 0.77
CA ASP A 231 4.22 10.78 0.53
C ASP A 231 3.15 11.67 1.15
N ASP A 232 2.98 12.87 0.59
CA ASP A 232 2.10 13.90 1.14
C ASP A 232 0.61 13.56 0.97
N GLU A 233 0.27 12.63 0.08
CA GLU A 233 -1.08 12.10 -0.11
C GLU A 233 -1.41 10.94 0.84
N TRP A 234 -0.43 10.44 1.61
CA TRP A 234 -0.65 9.33 2.52
C TRP A 234 -1.52 9.75 3.70
N GLY A 235 -2.65 9.04 3.89
CA GLY A 235 -3.64 9.32 4.94
C GLY A 235 -4.72 10.33 4.54
N ALA A 236 -4.52 11.15 3.50
CA ALA A 236 -5.58 12.02 2.95
C ALA A 236 -6.76 11.22 2.36
N LYS A 237 -6.52 9.94 1.99
CA LYS A 237 -7.56 9.03 1.47
C LYS A 237 -8.42 8.36 2.55
N GLN A 238 -8.05 8.46 3.83
CA GLN A 238 -8.81 7.82 4.92
C GLN A 238 -9.78 8.76 5.62
N ASP A 239 -9.59 10.08 5.53
CA ASP A 239 -10.44 11.04 6.22
C ASP A 239 -10.71 12.26 5.33
N GLY A 240 -11.99 12.52 5.04
CA GLY A 240 -12.42 13.85 4.58
C GLY A 240 -12.29 14.95 5.66
N THR A 241 -11.80 14.60 6.85
CA THR A 241 -11.83 15.44 8.06
C THR A 241 -10.47 15.66 8.74
N ASN A 242 -9.43 14.87 8.45
CA ASN A 242 -8.08 15.13 8.98
C ASN A 242 -7.24 15.91 7.98
N LYS A 243 -7.43 17.24 7.97
CA LYS A 243 -6.60 18.20 7.24
C LYS A 243 -5.21 18.46 7.86
N ASP A 244 -4.78 17.66 8.83
CA ASP A 244 -3.58 17.95 9.64
C ASP A 244 -2.56 16.79 9.68
N ILE A 245 -2.38 16.10 8.54
CA ILE A 245 -1.19 15.25 8.38
C ILE A 245 -0.04 16.19 8.01
N ILE A 246 0.92 16.32 8.91
CA ILE A 246 2.17 17.05 8.67
C ILE A 246 2.85 16.39 7.47
N SER A 247 2.79 17.06 6.31
CA SER A 247 3.44 16.65 5.06
C SER A 247 4.93 16.38 5.30
N GLY A 248 5.47 15.33 4.67
CA GLY A 248 6.88 14.94 4.78
C GLY A 248 7.29 14.01 5.93
N LEU A 249 6.38 13.59 6.83
CA LEU A 249 6.72 12.58 7.85
C LEU A 249 6.83 11.16 7.29
N ASN A 250 6.08 10.88 6.22
CA ASN A 250 6.09 9.60 5.53
C ASN A 250 6.72 9.75 4.14
N CYS A 251 7.35 8.68 3.67
CA CYS A 251 7.95 8.60 2.35
C CYS A 251 7.28 7.51 1.51
N LYS A 252 7.42 7.69 0.20
CA LYS A 252 7.08 6.73 -0.84
C LYS A 252 8.37 6.27 -1.48
N VAL A 253 8.53 4.95 -1.60
CA VAL A 253 9.76 4.32 -2.09
C VAL A 253 9.43 3.48 -3.31
N TRP A 254 10.18 3.67 -4.39
CA TRP A 254 10.15 2.85 -5.58
C TRP A 254 11.42 2.04 -5.67
N VAL A 255 11.30 0.73 -5.74
CA VAL A 255 12.44 -0.20 -5.78
C VAL A 255 12.32 -1.05 -7.03
N GLN A 256 13.25 -0.87 -7.97
CA GLN A 256 13.36 -1.72 -9.15
C GLN A 256 14.41 -2.80 -8.90
N PHE A 257 14.03 -4.06 -9.05
CA PHE A 257 14.91 -5.21 -8.91
C PHE A 257 15.55 -5.61 -10.25
N GLU A 258 16.71 -6.26 -10.17
CA GLU A 258 17.35 -6.84 -11.36
C GLU A 258 16.60 -8.07 -11.87
N ASN A 259 16.15 -8.93 -10.94
CA ASN A 259 15.51 -10.22 -11.22
C ASN A 259 14.03 -10.20 -10.83
N TYR A 260 13.21 -10.94 -11.60
CA TYR A 260 11.79 -11.11 -11.29
C TYR A 260 11.57 -11.89 -9.99
N ASP A 261 12.41 -12.88 -9.70
CA ASP A 261 12.25 -13.70 -8.50
C ASP A 261 12.47 -12.88 -7.23
N ASP A 262 13.44 -11.94 -7.26
CA ASP A 262 13.69 -10.99 -6.18
C ASP A 262 12.47 -10.07 -5.98
N PHE A 263 11.93 -9.51 -7.06
CA PHE A 263 10.68 -8.72 -7.03
C PHE A 263 9.52 -9.53 -6.42
N ASN A 264 9.31 -10.76 -6.89
CA ASN A 264 8.20 -11.61 -6.46
C ASN A 264 8.33 -12.03 -4.99
N CYS A 265 9.55 -12.37 -4.54
CA CYS A 265 9.83 -12.67 -3.14
C CYS A 265 9.65 -11.45 -2.23
N ALA A 266 10.14 -10.28 -2.67
CA ALA A 266 9.95 -9.02 -1.94
C ALA A 266 8.47 -8.65 -1.79
N MET A 267 7.67 -8.79 -2.86
CA MET A 267 6.22 -8.58 -2.81
C MET A 267 5.55 -9.54 -1.82
N LYS A 268 5.88 -10.83 -1.89
CA LYS A 268 5.38 -11.85 -0.97
C LYS A 268 5.74 -11.55 0.50
N ALA A 269 6.95 -11.04 0.74
CA ALA A 269 7.43 -10.69 2.07
C ALA A 269 6.74 -9.44 2.63
N LEU A 270 6.50 -8.43 1.80
CA LEU A 270 5.88 -7.18 2.21
C LEU A 270 4.37 -7.28 2.41
N CYS A 271 3.66 -8.09 1.62
CA CYS A 271 2.23 -8.33 1.79
C CYS A 271 1.92 -8.97 3.16
N GLY A 272 0.92 -8.43 3.87
CA GLY A 272 0.47 -8.98 5.16
C GLY A 272 1.48 -8.80 6.29
N ARG A 273 2.37 -7.80 6.20
CA ARG A 273 3.29 -7.46 7.28
C ARG A 273 3.22 -5.96 7.62
N SER A 274 3.70 -5.62 8.80
CA SER A 274 3.93 -4.24 9.27
C SER A 274 5.41 -4.07 9.54
N LEU A 275 5.91 -2.84 9.43
CA LEU A 275 7.28 -2.52 9.79
C LEU A 275 7.35 -2.26 11.31
N GLU A 276 8.32 -2.88 11.97
CA GLU A 276 8.61 -2.71 13.39
C GLU A 276 10.07 -2.31 13.55
N LYS A 277 10.37 -1.44 14.51
CA LYS A 277 11.73 -0.98 14.80
C LYS A 277 12.19 -1.54 16.14
N GLU A 278 13.39 -2.07 16.17
CA GLU A 278 14.02 -2.61 17.37
C GLU A 278 14.04 -1.55 18.50
N GLY A 279 13.69 -1.98 19.70
CA GLY A 279 13.56 -1.10 20.87
C GLY A 279 12.36 -0.16 20.84
N SER A 280 11.51 -0.21 19.82
CA SER A 280 10.27 0.55 19.72
C SER A 280 9.05 -0.37 19.86
N ARG A 281 8.00 0.10 20.52
CA ARG A 281 6.69 -0.56 20.52
C ARG A 281 5.84 -0.17 19.29
N LEU A 282 6.33 0.76 18.47
CA LEU A 282 5.61 1.28 17.31
C LEU A 282 5.68 0.29 16.15
N LYS A 283 4.51 -0.10 15.65
CA LYS A 283 4.34 -0.85 14.41
C LYS A 283 3.66 0.05 13.39
N VAL A 284 4.24 0.14 12.21
CA VAL A 284 3.75 1.01 11.14
C VAL A 284 3.30 0.16 9.96
N ASP A 285 2.07 0.41 9.56
CA ASP A 285 1.50 -0.18 8.35
C ASP A 285 1.89 0.64 7.13
N TYR A 286 2.14 -0.04 6.03
CA TYR A 286 2.43 0.54 4.73
C TYR A 286 1.50 -0.08 3.68
N GLU A 287 1.35 0.60 2.55
CA GLU A 287 0.72 0.02 1.36
C GLU A 287 1.83 -0.43 0.41
N VAL A 288 1.76 -1.68 -0.02
CA VAL A 288 2.64 -2.22 -1.07
C VAL A 288 1.84 -2.36 -2.36
N ASN A 289 2.45 -1.98 -3.46
CA ASN A 289 1.88 -2.13 -4.80
C ASN A 289 3.02 -2.31 -5.83
N TRP A 290 2.66 -2.54 -7.08
CA TRP A 290 3.61 -2.66 -8.19
C TRP A 290 3.40 -1.53 -9.21
N ASP A 291 4.47 -1.16 -9.90
CA ASP A 291 4.45 -0.06 -10.85
C ASP A 291 3.79 -0.45 -12.18
N ARG A 292 2.59 0.09 -12.42
CA ARG A 292 1.85 -0.11 -13.68
C ARG A 292 2.27 0.86 -14.78
N GLU A 293 2.76 2.03 -14.40
CA GLU A 293 3.02 3.14 -15.30
C GLU A 293 4.44 3.09 -15.87
N GLY A 294 5.35 2.38 -15.20
CA GLY A 294 6.74 2.26 -15.60
C GLY A 294 7.52 3.53 -15.27
N PHE A 295 7.45 3.99 -14.02
CA PHE A 295 8.14 5.16 -13.48
C PHE A 295 9.60 5.25 -13.93
N PHE A 296 10.41 4.20 -13.68
CA PHE A 296 11.82 4.21 -14.07
C PHE A 296 12.04 4.15 -15.59
N ARG A 297 11.10 3.57 -16.34
CA ARG A 297 11.17 3.53 -17.81
C ARG A 297 10.86 4.89 -18.40
N ASN A 298 9.85 5.58 -17.88
CA ASN A 298 9.45 6.91 -18.36
C ASN A 298 10.42 8.00 -17.90
N ALA A 299 11.02 7.86 -16.72
CA ALA A 299 12.04 8.77 -16.22
C ALA A 299 13.29 8.80 -17.11
N GLN A 300 13.65 7.67 -17.74
CA GLN A 300 14.73 7.59 -18.73
C GLN A 300 14.43 8.33 -20.04
N TYR A 301 13.16 8.69 -20.30
CA TYR A 301 12.72 9.38 -21.52
C TYR A 301 12.45 10.88 -21.32
N LYS A 302 12.77 11.50 -20.18
CA LYS A 302 12.86 12.97 -20.14
C LYS A 302 14.08 13.39 -20.95
N PRO A 303 13.94 14.03 -22.13
CA PRO A 303 15.09 14.56 -22.82
C PRO A 303 15.69 15.60 -21.89
N VAL A 304 16.99 15.49 -21.67
CA VAL A 304 17.80 16.60 -21.17
C VAL A 304 17.50 17.77 -22.11
N ARG A 305 16.65 18.72 -21.68
CA ARG A 305 16.63 20.03 -22.30
C ARG A 305 18.00 20.61 -21.99
N SER A 306 18.90 20.49 -22.95
CA SER A 306 20.22 21.10 -22.92
C SER A 306 20.03 22.59 -22.76
N ASN A 307 20.24 23.08 -21.53
CA ASN A 307 20.52 24.49 -21.28
C ASN A 307 21.96 24.76 -21.72
N LEU A 308 22.16 24.94 -23.01
CA LEU A 308 23.32 25.48 -23.72
C LEU A 308 22.72 25.95 -25.06
N GLU A 309 22.67 27.21 -25.46
CA GLU A 309 23.55 28.35 -25.21
C GLU A 309 22.72 29.63 -25.28
N GLU A 310 22.71 30.41 -24.20
CA GLU A 310 22.38 31.82 -24.22
C GLU A 310 23.71 32.56 -24.07
N ARG A 311 24.31 32.97 -25.20
CA ARG A 311 25.35 34.01 -25.23
C ARG A 311 25.52 34.59 -26.63
N ASP A 312 25.07 35.84 -26.75
CA ASP A 312 25.55 36.92 -27.61
C ASP A 312 26.52 36.59 -28.75
N SER A 313 26.08 36.86 -29.99
CA SER A 313 26.95 37.51 -30.98
C SER A 313 26.11 38.37 -31.94
N SER A 314 26.06 39.66 -31.64
CA SER A 314 25.68 40.71 -32.57
C SER A 314 26.83 40.95 -33.58
N ALA A 315 26.41 41.24 -34.83
CA ALA A 315 27.06 42.07 -35.85
C ALA A 315 27.67 41.38 -37.10
N HIS A 316 27.30 41.98 -38.25
CA HIS A 316 27.76 41.83 -39.65
C HIS A 316 27.05 40.73 -40.47
N GLY A 317 26.21 40.96 -41.48
CA GLY A 317 25.89 42.14 -42.29
C GLY A 317 26.24 41.90 -43.76
N ARG A 318 25.26 41.55 -44.63
CA ARG A 318 25.24 41.94 -46.06
C ARG A 318 23.93 41.60 -46.80
N LYS A 319 23.26 42.70 -47.21
CA LYS A 319 22.50 42.99 -48.47
C LYS A 319 21.32 42.09 -48.86
N LYS A 320 20.07 42.58 -48.73
CA LYS A 320 19.30 43.45 -49.65
C LYS A 320 18.63 42.68 -50.80
N HIS A 321 17.31 42.51 -50.72
CA HIS A 321 16.42 42.80 -51.84
C HIS A 321 15.18 43.54 -51.33
N TYR A 322 14.96 44.70 -51.93
CA TYR A 322 13.88 45.64 -51.70
C TYR A 322 12.83 45.42 -52.78
N THR A 323 11.57 45.21 -52.39
CA THR A 323 10.42 45.66 -53.17
C THR A 323 9.35 46.18 -52.22
N SER A 324 9.24 47.49 -52.23
CA SER A 324 8.18 48.30 -51.65
C SER A 324 6.82 48.00 -52.29
N ARG A 325 5.78 47.89 -51.46
CA ARG A 325 4.49 48.52 -51.77
C ARG A 325 3.87 49.04 -50.47
N ILE A 326 3.86 50.36 -50.41
CA ILE A 326 3.12 51.21 -49.49
C ILE A 326 1.63 51.04 -49.82
N ASP A 327 0.81 50.78 -48.81
CA ASP A 327 -0.39 51.60 -48.62
C ASP A 327 -0.79 51.65 -47.13
N SER A 328 -0.86 52.89 -46.66
CA SER A 328 -1.60 53.41 -45.50
C SER A 328 -3.10 53.04 -45.59
N ASP A 329 -3.97 53.06 -44.59
CA ASP A 329 -4.04 53.88 -43.41
C ASP A 329 -5.15 53.37 -42.45
N HIS A 330 -5.03 53.75 -41.18
CA HIS A 330 -6.04 53.89 -40.11
C HIS A 330 -7.42 53.18 -40.15
N ARG A 331 -7.73 52.43 -39.07
CA ARG A 331 -8.55 52.91 -37.91
C ARG A 331 -8.82 51.83 -36.86
N LYS A 332 -8.49 52.16 -35.60
CA LYS A 332 -9.09 51.57 -34.39
C LYS A 332 -10.51 52.13 -34.20
N ARG A 333 -11.45 51.33 -33.71
CA ARG A 333 -12.45 51.74 -32.69
C ARG A 333 -13.12 50.53 -32.03
N PHE A 334 -13.28 50.66 -30.71
CA PHE A 334 -13.96 49.75 -29.79
C PHE A 334 -15.48 49.94 -29.84
N ARG A 335 -16.19 48.86 -29.42
CA ARG A 335 -17.52 48.75 -28.78
C ARG A 335 -18.75 49.34 -29.48
N ASP A 336 -19.79 48.51 -29.59
CA ASP A 336 -20.81 48.39 -28.54
C ASP A 336 -20.98 46.92 -28.12
#